data_AF-A0A1G5AM43-F1
#
_entry.id   AF-A0A1G5AM43-F1
#
_cell.length_a   1.000
_cell.length_b   1.000
_cell.length_c   1.000
_cell.angle_alpha   90.00
_cell.angle_beta   90.00
_cell.angle_gamma   90.00
#
_symmetry.space_group_name_H-M   'P 1'
#
loop_
_entity.id
_entity.type
_entity.pdbx_description
1 polymer ?
#
loop_
_entity_poly.entity_id
_entity_poly.type
_entity_poly.pdbx_seq_one_letter_code
_entity_poly.pdbx_strand_id
1 'polypeptide(L)'
;MIQNIKIKAHQAGLVFKNGSLVRVIDQGKHWTWGSESVIVFDKTQPFQSPIELNILLANADFASRVQVVNVSDNELVFQYVNGNFSEVLTAGRYVFWKDVMAYQFVTADLSDINIADNIPKTLLEFQKVRAFTRRFNIAANETGLLFVDGKFTRQLAAGTWQFWNNSTTIEVKTADLRKQQLEITGQELLTKDKAALRISFYVWFTVVDFVKAITQNKDYEKQLYVLMQLALRESTGALALDELLSKKESLGKEILEGTVAKAKAMGIELSEAGIRDVILPGDMKDIMNQVLVAEKKAQANSIMRREETASTRSLLNTAKLMEDNAMLFKLKEMEYVEKIAEKINTISVSGSGQLVDQLKQIFVK
;
A
#
# COMPACT_ATOMS: atom_id res chain seq x y z
N MET A 1 26.09 19.47 -73.93
CA MET A 1 24.95 18.53 -73.98
C MET A 1 23.75 19.25 -73.39
N ILE A 2 22.59 19.23 -74.07
CA ILE A 2 21.36 19.88 -73.59
C ILE A 2 20.46 18.78 -73.04
N GLN A 3 19.97 18.94 -71.80
CA GLN A 3 19.05 17.98 -71.18
C GLN A 3 17.74 18.69 -70.81
N ASN A 4 16.63 17.98 -70.95
CA ASN A 4 15.29 18.48 -70.64
C ASN A 4 14.77 17.77 -69.39
N ILE A 5 14.39 18.54 -68.39
CA ILE A 5 13.94 18.03 -67.08
C ILE A 5 12.52 18.53 -66.83
N LYS A 6 11.63 17.60 -66.45
CA LYS A 6 10.24 17.89 -66.11
C LYS A 6 10.07 17.87 -64.60
N ILE A 7 9.65 19.00 -64.03
CA ILE A 7 9.37 19.16 -62.60
C ILE A 7 7.87 19.14 -62.37
N LYS A 8 7.40 18.29 -61.45
CA LYS A 8 5.99 18.18 -61.07
C LYS A 8 5.60 19.26 -60.07
N ALA A 9 4.30 19.51 -59.88
CA ALA A 9 3.78 20.55 -58.98
C ALA A 9 4.30 20.45 -57.53
N HIS A 10 4.44 19.23 -57.02
CA HIS A 10 4.97 18.92 -55.68
C HIS A 10 6.49 18.87 -55.62
N GLN A 11 7.20 19.18 -56.71
CA GLN A 11 8.67 19.08 -56.78
C GLN A 11 9.30 20.46 -56.94
N ALA A 12 10.54 20.58 -56.49
CA ALA A 12 11.43 21.71 -56.77
C ALA A 12 12.77 21.16 -57.25
N GLY A 13 13.36 21.77 -58.26
CA GLY A 13 14.69 21.42 -58.75
C GLY A 13 15.72 22.43 -58.30
N LEU A 14 16.82 21.98 -57.72
CA LEU A 14 17.99 22.81 -57.43
C LEU A 14 19.01 22.63 -58.56
N VAL A 15 19.34 23.72 -59.26
CA VAL A 15 20.30 23.71 -60.37
C VAL A 15 21.68 24.14 -59.86
N PHE A 16 22.63 23.22 -59.92
CA PHE A 16 24.02 23.45 -59.55
C PHE A 16 24.89 23.64 -60.79
N LYS A 17 25.86 24.55 -60.71
CA LYS A 17 26.92 24.71 -61.73
C LYS A 17 28.23 24.87 -61.00
N ASN A 18 29.22 24.04 -61.35
CA ASN A 18 30.54 24.02 -60.71
C ASN A 18 30.46 23.94 -59.16
N GLY A 19 29.49 23.18 -58.62
CA GLY A 19 29.31 22.97 -57.18
C GLY A 19 28.55 24.07 -56.43
N SER A 20 28.15 25.16 -57.09
CA SER A 20 27.36 26.24 -56.48
C SER A 20 25.92 26.24 -56.96
N LEU A 21 24.97 26.55 -56.07
CA LEU A 21 23.55 26.68 -56.42
C LEU A 21 23.31 27.96 -57.22
N VAL A 22 22.91 27.80 -58.48
CA VAL A 22 22.67 28.93 -59.39
C VAL A 22 21.23 29.42 -59.31
N ARG A 23 20.25 28.51 -59.33
CA ARG A 23 18.82 28.84 -59.34
C ARG A 23 17.95 27.68 -58.85
N VAL A 24 16.77 28.02 -58.33
CA VAL A 24 15.70 27.06 -58.02
C VAL A 24 14.69 27.07 -59.16
N ILE A 25 14.28 25.90 -59.63
CA ILE A 25 13.31 25.75 -60.71
C ILE A 25 12.03 25.08 -60.21
N ASP A 26 10.90 25.72 -60.51
CA ASP A 26 9.55 25.28 -60.14
C ASP A 26 8.93 24.34 -61.17
N GLN A 27 7.65 24.00 -60.99
CA GLN A 27 6.87 23.18 -61.91
C GLN A 27 7.01 23.67 -63.36
N GLY A 28 7.35 22.76 -64.27
CA GLY A 28 7.51 23.09 -65.68
C GLY A 28 8.47 22.16 -66.42
N LYS A 29 8.66 22.44 -67.72
CA LYS A 29 9.74 21.86 -68.51
C LYS A 29 10.90 22.85 -68.52
N HIS A 30 12.06 22.41 -68.06
CA HIS A 30 13.25 23.25 -67.95
C HIS A 30 14.40 22.63 -68.74
N TRP A 31 15.17 23.49 -69.40
CA TRP A 31 16.35 23.09 -70.15
C TRP A 31 17.60 23.42 -69.34
N THR A 32 18.50 22.44 -69.21
CA THR A 32 19.80 22.61 -68.55
C THR A 32 20.91 22.60 -69.60
N TRP A 33 21.92 23.44 -69.36
CA TRP A 33 22.95 23.73 -70.35
C TRP A 33 24.35 23.46 -69.82
N GLY A 34 25.16 22.70 -70.57
CA GLY A 34 26.59 22.57 -70.28
C GLY A 34 26.89 21.70 -69.05
N SER A 35 27.56 22.29 -68.04
CA SER A 35 27.98 21.63 -66.78
C SER A 35 26.96 21.77 -65.64
N GLU A 36 25.70 22.08 -65.96
CA GLU A 36 24.63 22.19 -64.98
C GLU A 36 24.10 20.81 -64.57
N SER A 37 24.03 20.54 -63.27
CA SER A 37 23.36 19.38 -62.70
C SER A 37 22.11 19.81 -61.94
N VAL A 38 21.07 18.97 -61.94
CA VAL A 38 19.80 19.28 -61.27
C VAL A 38 19.46 18.15 -60.32
N ILE A 39 19.16 18.52 -59.08
CA ILE A 39 18.65 17.60 -58.07
C ILE A 39 17.21 17.97 -57.78
N VAL A 40 16.30 17.01 -57.96
CA VAL A 40 14.86 17.21 -57.77
C VAL A 40 14.48 16.76 -56.36
N PHE A 41 13.80 17.64 -55.64
CA PHE A 41 13.31 17.42 -54.29
C PHE A 41 11.78 17.37 -54.28
N ASP A 42 11.23 16.50 -53.44
CA ASP A 42 9.81 16.51 -53.11
C ASP A 42 9.54 17.56 -52.03
N LYS A 43 8.68 18.53 -52.33
CA LYS A 43 8.31 19.62 -51.42
C LYS A 43 7.40 19.16 -50.28
N THR A 44 6.85 17.94 -50.36
CA THR A 44 6.01 17.35 -49.30
C THR A 44 6.84 16.69 -48.18
N GLN A 45 8.14 16.51 -48.41
CA GLN A 45 9.06 15.88 -47.46
C GLN A 45 10.04 16.92 -46.88
N PRO A 46 10.61 16.67 -45.68
CA PRO A 46 11.69 17.48 -45.16
C PRO A 46 12.86 17.57 -46.15
N PHE A 47 13.42 18.77 -46.33
CA PHE A 47 14.52 18.99 -47.27
C PHE A 47 15.81 18.36 -46.72
N GLN A 48 16.31 17.35 -47.43
CA GLN A 48 17.62 16.75 -47.15
C GLN A 48 18.68 17.47 -47.99
N SER A 49 19.57 18.20 -47.31
CA SER A 49 20.56 19.02 -48.00
C SER A 49 21.61 18.15 -48.72
N PRO A 50 21.81 18.32 -50.05
CA PRO A 50 22.83 17.57 -50.79
C PRO A 50 24.26 18.07 -50.54
N ILE A 51 24.41 19.30 -50.05
CA ILE A 51 25.67 19.96 -49.70
C ILE A 51 25.49 20.74 -48.38
N GLU A 52 26.53 21.44 -47.93
CA GLU A 52 26.44 22.29 -46.73
C GLU A 52 25.35 23.36 -46.89
N LEU A 53 24.48 23.49 -45.90
CA LEU A 53 23.23 24.27 -46.00
C LEU A 53 23.47 25.78 -46.08
N ASN A 54 24.50 26.33 -45.43
CA ASN A 54 24.82 27.75 -45.52
C ASN A 54 25.24 28.14 -46.96
N ILE A 55 25.88 27.23 -47.70
CA ILE A 55 26.17 27.43 -49.13
C ILE A 55 24.87 27.56 -49.94
N LEU A 56 23.84 26.75 -49.65
CA LEU A 56 22.55 26.85 -50.31
C LEU A 56 21.78 28.11 -49.89
N LEU A 57 21.81 28.45 -48.60
CA LEU A 57 21.14 29.63 -48.06
C LEU A 57 21.78 30.96 -48.49
N ALA A 58 23.02 30.96 -49.00
CA ALA A 58 23.61 32.12 -49.63
C ALA A 58 22.85 32.56 -50.90
N ASN A 59 22.09 31.64 -51.52
CA ASN A 59 21.20 31.96 -52.63
C ASN A 59 19.85 32.49 -52.11
N ALA A 60 19.56 33.76 -52.39
CA ALA A 60 18.36 34.44 -51.90
C ALA A 60 17.03 33.79 -52.37
N ASP A 61 17.00 33.26 -53.59
CA ASP A 61 15.82 32.59 -54.15
C ASP A 61 15.50 31.32 -53.34
N PHE A 62 16.50 30.49 -53.06
CA PHE A 62 16.33 29.32 -52.20
C PHE A 62 15.95 29.69 -50.76
N ALA A 63 16.67 30.63 -50.15
CA ALA A 63 16.43 31.03 -48.76
C ALA A 63 15.01 31.58 -48.53
N SER A 64 14.42 32.25 -49.53
CA SER A 64 13.04 32.75 -49.43
C SER A 64 12.00 31.62 -49.36
N ARG A 65 12.23 30.50 -50.06
CA ARG A 65 11.28 29.38 -50.25
C ARG A 65 11.31 28.34 -49.15
N VAL A 66 12.36 28.35 -48.33
CA VAL A 66 12.53 27.41 -47.22
C VAL A 66 12.44 28.10 -45.86
N GLN A 67 11.98 27.35 -44.87
CA GLN A 67 12.04 27.72 -43.47
C GLN A 67 13.06 26.84 -42.79
N VAL A 68 14.04 27.47 -42.14
CA VAL A 68 15.08 26.79 -41.36
C VAL A 68 14.64 26.78 -39.91
N VAL A 69 14.61 25.60 -39.31
CA VAL A 69 14.33 25.39 -37.88
C VAL A 69 15.61 24.85 -37.25
N ASN A 70 16.22 25.67 -36.41
CA ASN A 70 17.37 25.26 -35.60
C ASN A 70 16.83 24.82 -34.23
N VAL A 71 17.17 23.59 -33.83
CA VAL A 71 16.81 23.03 -32.53
C VAL A 71 18.09 22.84 -31.74
N SER A 72 18.19 23.48 -30.57
CA SER A 72 19.36 23.37 -29.69
C SER A 72 19.33 22.04 -28.92
N ASP A 73 20.45 21.66 -28.30
CA ASP A 73 20.55 20.41 -27.52
C ASP A 73 19.56 20.33 -26.34
N ASN A 74 19.19 21.48 -25.77
CA ASN A 74 18.26 21.59 -24.66
C ASN A 74 16.83 21.93 -25.11
N GLU A 75 16.50 21.75 -26.38
CA GLU A 75 15.17 22.08 -26.92
C GLU A 75 14.54 20.88 -27.61
N LEU A 76 13.21 20.80 -27.55
CA LEU A 76 12.41 19.99 -28.45
C LEU A 76 11.50 20.90 -29.25
N VAL A 77 11.33 20.60 -30.53
CA VAL A 77 10.38 21.32 -31.37
C VAL A 77 9.29 20.37 -31.83
N PHE A 78 8.05 20.68 -31.47
CA PHE A 78 6.86 19.98 -31.95
C PHE A 78 6.46 20.54 -33.30
N GLN A 79 6.53 19.69 -34.33
CA GLN A 79 6.13 20.01 -35.68
C GLN A 79 4.65 19.67 -35.88
N TYR A 80 3.90 20.66 -36.33
CA TYR A 80 2.51 20.52 -36.77
C TYR A 80 2.44 20.72 -38.29
N VAL A 81 1.69 19.87 -38.97
CA VAL A 81 1.44 19.94 -40.40
C VAL A 81 -0.07 20.05 -40.61
N ASN A 82 -0.51 21.14 -41.24
CA ASN A 82 -1.93 21.42 -41.46
C ASN A 82 -2.75 21.40 -40.16
N GLY A 83 -2.17 21.90 -39.06
CA GLY A 83 -2.80 21.96 -37.73
C GLY A 83 -2.73 20.68 -36.90
N ASN A 84 -2.23 19.57 -37.46
CA ASN A 84 -2.11 18.29 -36.75
C ASN A 84 -0.67 18.04 -36.32
N PHE A 85 -0.49 17.50 -35.11
CA PHE A 85 0.82 17.06 -34.65
C PHE A 85 1.38 15.97 -35.58
N SER A 86 2.61 16.16 -36.04
CA SER A 86 3.26 15.27 -37.01
C SER A 86 4.49 14.58 -36.41
N GLU A 87 5.42 15.36 -35.84
CA GLU A 87 6.73 14.86 -35.40
C GLU A 87 7.34 15.71 -34.29
N VAL A 88 8.28 15.11 -33.54
CA VAL A 88 9.16 15.80 -32.58
C VAL A 88 10.52 15.95 -33.24
N LEU A 89 11.03 17.16 -33.34
CA LEU A 89 12.37 17.45 -33.81
C LEU A 89 13.29 17.59 -32.59
N THR A 90 14.39 16.84 -32.60
CA THR A 90 15.46 16.88 -31.58
C THR A 90 16.55 17.85 -32.02
N ALA A 91 17.63 17.96 -31.25
CA ALA A 91 18.79 18.77 -31.58
C ALA A 91 19.26 18.55 -33.03
N GLY A 92 19.38 19.64 -33.79
CA GLY A 92 19.71 19.59 -35.21
C GLY A 92 19.17 20.76 -36.00
N ARG A 93 19.47 20.74 -37.30
CA ARG A 93 19.05 21.77 -38.25
C ARG A 93 18.15 21.16 -39.30
N TYR A 94 16.89 21.60 -39.33
CA TYR A 94 15.86 21.09 -40.22
C TYR A 94 15.45 22.17 -41.20
N VAL A 95 15.09 21.75 -42.41
CA VAL A 95 14.70 22.66 -43.48
C VAL A 95 13.40 22.16 -44.09
N PHE A 96 12.42 23.04 -44.18
CA PHE A 96 11.09 22.74 -44.70
C PHE A 96 10.71 23.71 -45.81
N TRP A 97 9.99 23.24 -46.81
CA TRP A 97 9.47 24.09 -47.89
C TRP A 97 8.23 24.85 -47.41
N LYS A 98 8.13 26.16 -47.71
CA LYS A 98 7.00 26.99 -47.27
C LYS A 98 5.73 26.83 -48.11
N ASP A 99 5.87 26.40 -49.37
CA ASP A 99 4.83 26.63 -50.38
C ASP A 99 3.75 25.53 -50.43
N VAL A 100 4.03 24.32 -49.96
CA VAL A 100 3.15 23.14 -50.19
C VAL A 100 2.44 22.68 -48.92
N MET A 101 3.09 22.79 -47.77
CA MET A 101 2.56 22.32 -46.49
C MET A 101 2.57 23.47 -45.49
N ALA A 102 1.49 23.62 -44.71
CA ALA A 102 1.43 24.60 -43.64
C ALA A 102 2.12 24.03 -42.39
N TYR A 103 3.39 24.40 -42.20
CA TYR A 103 4.17 24.02 -41.03
C TYR A 103 4.01 25.02 -39.88
N GLN A 104 3.83 24.50 -38.67
CA GLN A 104 3.92 25.27 -37.42
C GLN A 104 4.84 24.54 -36.45
N PHE A 105 5.62 25.31 -35.69
CA PHE A 105 6.63 24.79 -34.79
C PHE A 105 6.42 25.37 -33.40
N VAL A 106 6.32 24.50 -32.39
CA VAL A 106 6.21 24.91 -30.99
C VAL A 106 7.43 24.37 -30.25
N THR A 107 8.25 25.27 -29.72
CA THR A 107 9.46 24.91 -28.97
C THR A 107 9.15 24.66 -27.50
N ALA A 108 9.78 23.63 -26.95
CA ALA A 108 9.80 23.29 -25.54
C ALA A 108 11.24 23.32 -25.03
N ASP A 109 11.44 23.95 -23.88
CA ASP A 109 12.73 23.98 -23.18
C ASP A 109 12.84 22.73 -22.28
N LEU A 110 13.95 21.99 -22.45
CA LEU A 110 14.30 20.82 -21.64
C LEU A 110 15.16 21.17 -20.43
N SER A 111 15.55 22.43 -20.26
CA SER A 111 16.35 22.89 -19.12
C SER A 111 15.52 22.92 -17.83
N ASP A 112 14.21 23.14 -17.93
CA ASP A 112 13.27 22.94 -16.83
C ASP A 112 12.84 21.46 -16.80
N ILE A 113 12.58 20.94 -15.60
CA ILE A 113 11.97 19.62 -15.40
C ILE A 113 10.47 19.65 -15.72
N ASN A 114 9.82 20.81 -15.54
CA ASN A 114 8.39 20.98 -15.74
C ASN A 114 8.06 21.17 -17.22
N ILE A 115 6.95 20.58 -17.64
CA ILE A 115 6.39 20.79 -18.97
C ILE A 115 5.55 22.07 -18.91
N ALA A 116 5.85 23.02 -19.79
CA ALA A 116 5.13 24.28 -19.83
C ALA A 116 3.64 24.10 -20.16
N ASP A 117 2.78 24.93 -19.55
CA ASP A 117 1.32 24.83 -19.68
C ASP A 117 0.79 25.08 -21.10
N ASN A 118 1.62 25.69 -21.97
CA ASN A 118 1.30 25.89 -23.37
C ASN A 118 1.32 24.59 -24.20
N ILE A 119 1.88 23.51 -23.66
CA ILE A 119 1.94 22.20 -24.31
C ILE A 119 0.68 21.41 -23.92
N PRO A 120 -0.20 21.07 -24.88
CA PRO A 120 -1.42 20.33 -24.58
C PRO A 120 -1.11 18.96 -23.96
N LYS A 121 -1.83 18.58 -22.90
CA LYS A 121 -1.67 17.24 -22.29
C LYS A 121 -1.91 16.09 -23.27
N THR A 122 -2.78 16.28 -24.26
CA THR A 122 -3.01 15.33 -25.35
C THR A 122 -1.75 15.08 -26.18
N LEU A 123 -0.88 16.08 -26.33
CA LEU A 123 0.38 15.95 -27.04
C LEU A 123 1.31 14.94 -26.35
N LEU A 124 1.32 14.95 -25.01
CA LEU A 124 2.15 14.08 -24.18
C LEU A 124 1.70 12.61 -24.22
N GLU A 125 0.52 12.32 -24.77
CA GLU A 125 0.03 10.96 -24.95
C GLU A 125 0.52 10.31 -26.25
N PHE A 126 0.98 11.08 -27.25
CA PHE A 126 1.47 10.52 -28.48
C PHE A 126 2.75 9.70 -28.26
N GLN A 127 2.84 8.53 -28.90
CA GLN A 127 3.99 7.63 -28.78
C GLN A 127 5.33 8.33 -29.09
N LYS A 128 5.35 9.21 -30.08
CA LYS A 128 6.54 9.98 -30.47
C LYS A 128 7.03 10.94 -29.36
N VAL A 129 6.12 11.42 -28.50
CA VAL A 129 6.42 12.37 -27.43
C VAL A 129 6.75 11.64 -26.13
N ARG A 130 6.10 10.48 -25.87
CA ARG A 130 6.31 9.67 -24.66
C ARG A 130 7.78 9.31 -24.42
N ALA A 131 8.58 9.13 -25.47
CA ALA A 131 10.02 8.85 -25.35
C ALA A 131 10.80 9.97 -24.62
N PHE A 132 10.30 11.20 -24.69
CA PHE A 132 10.91 12.38 -24.11
C PHE A 132 10.29 12.80 -22.77
N THR A 133 9.32 12.04 -22.24
CA THR A 133 8.64 12.37 -20.98
C THR A 133 8.71 11.22 -19.99
N ARG A 134 8.90 11.53 -18.72
CA ARG A 134 8.73 10.61 -17.60
C ARG A 134 7.34 10.80 -17.02
N ARG A 135 6.60 9.71 -16.84
CA ARG A 135 5.25 9.72 -16.25
C ARG A 135 5.27 9.07 -14.87
N PHE A 136 4.75 9.76 -13.88
CA PHE A 136 4.52 9.25 -12.54
C PHE A 136 3.03 9.32 -12.25
N ASN A 137 2.43 8.20 -11.84
CA ASN A 137 1.04 8.14 -11.45
C ASN A 137 0.97 8.01 -9.93
N ILE A 138 0.28 8.92 -9.28
CA ILE A 138 0.05 8.91 -7.84
C ILE A 138 -1.42 8.59 -7.64
N ALA A 139 -1.72 7.49 -6.95
CA ALA A 139 -3.09 7.08 -6.72
C ALA A 139 -3.85 8.09 -5.85
N ALA A 140 -5.19 8.07 -5.91
CA ALA A 140 -6.06 8.98 -5.14
C ALA A 140 -5.79 8.98 -3.62
N ASN A 141 -5.36 7.85 -3.09
CA ASN A 141 -5.08 7.65 -1.67
C ASN A 141 -3.59 7.80 -1.33
N GLU A 142 -2.76 8.13 -2.31
CA GLU A 142 -1.33 8.28 -2.14
C GLU A 142 -0.92 9.74 -2.21
N THR A 143 0.25 10.03 -1.64
CA THR A 143 0.96 11.28 -1.91
C THR A 143 2.36 10.98 -2.41
N GLY A 144 2.86 11.80 -3.32
CA GLY A 144 4.21 11.68 -3.86
C GLY A 144 5.12 12.78 -3.32
N LEU A 145 6.41 12.51 -3.21
CA LEU A 145 7.46 13.51 -3.00
C LEU A 145 8.39 13.51 -4.19
N LEU A 146 8.58 14.68 -4.77
CA LEU A 146 9.48 14.90 -5.89
C LEU A 146 10.88 15.19 -5.38
N PHE A 147 11.83 14.37 -5.79
CA PHE A 147 13.27 14.57 -5.60
C PHE A 147 13.92 14.87 -6.94
N VAL A 148 14.71 15.93 -6.97
CA VAL A 148 15.46 16.39 -8.14
C VAL A 148 16.93 16.38 -7.75
N ASP A 149 17.74 15.60 -8.47
CA ASP A 149 19.15 15.35 -8.16
C ASP A 149 19.38 14.96 -6.69
N GLY A 150 18.47 14.14 -6.16
CA GLY A 150 18.49 13.66 -4.77
C GLY A 150 18.02 14.68 -3.72
N LYS A 151 17.67 15.91 -4.10
CA LYS A 151 17.16 16.93 -3.18
C LYS A 151 15.63 16.96 -3.21
N PHE A 152 15.03 16.97 -2.01
CA PHE A 152 13.59 17.18 -1.88
C PHE A 152 13.19 18.54 -2.45
N THR A 153 12.22 18.56 -3.36
CA THR A 153 11.75 19.78 -4.02
C THR A 153 10.34 20.15 -3.56
N ARG A 154 9.37 19.24 -3.74
CA ARG A 154 7.97 19.49 -3.39
C ARG A 154 7.16 18.20 -3.20
N GLN A 155 6.01 18.34 -2.55
CA GLN A 155 4.99 17.30 -2.48
C GLN A 155 4.06 17.35 -3.71
N LEU A 156 3.66 16.18 -4.18
CA LEU A 156 2.78 15.96 -5.32
C LEU A 156 1.48 15.33 -4.82
N ALA A 157 0.36 15.93 -5.22
CA ALA A 157 -0.98 15.39 -4.98
C ALA A 157 -1.26 14.20 -5.91
N ALA A 158 -2.34 13.48 -5.59
CA ALA A 158 -2.85 12.43 -6.47
C ALA A 158 -3.09 12.93 -7.90
N GLY A 159 -2.76 12.08 -8.87
CA GLY A 159 -2.88 12.40 -10.28
C GLY A 159 -1.67 11.96 -11.10
N THR A 160 -1.75 12.23 -12.39
CA THR A 160 -0.67 11.94 -13.33
C THR A 160 0.23 13.16 -13.48
N TRP A 161 1.48 12.99 -13.08
CA TRP A 161 2.53 13.99 -13.23
C TRP A 161 3.46 13.58 -14.37
N GLN A 162 3.77 14.53 -15.24
CA GLN A 162 4.69 14.32 -16.35
C GLN A 162 5.81 15.36 -16.29
N PHE A 163 7.04 14.88 -16.47
CA PHE A 163 8.24 15.70 -16.49
C PHE A 163 9.05 15.37 -17.75
N TRP A 164 9.93 16.27 -18.15
CA TRP A 164 10.85 15.96 -19.25
C TRP A 164 11.83 14.84 -18.87
N ASN A 165 12.20 14.03 -19.86
CA ASN A 165 13.25 13.03 -19.73
C ASN A 165 14.59 13.66 -20.13
N ASN A 166 15.10 14.54 -19.28
CA ASN A 166 16.37 15.25 -19.47
C ASN A 166 17.49 14.64 -18.61
N SER A 167 18.66 15.29 -18.62
CA SER A 167 19.84 14.88 -17.83
C SER A 167 19.63 14.99 -16.31
N THR A 168 18.61 15.72 -15.87
CA THR A 168 18.27 15.86 -14.46
C THR A 168 17.67 14.56 -13.92
N THR A 169 18.17 14.11 -12.77
CA THR A 169 17.66 12.89 -12.14
C THR A 169 16.38 13.24 -11.39
N ILE A 170 15.27 12.62 -11.79
CA ILE A 170 13.97 12.83 -11.16
C ILE A 170 13.52 11.51 -10.53
N GLU A 171 13.26 11.56 -9.22
CA GLU A 171 12.71 10.44 -8.47
C GLU A 171 11.42 10.90 -7.78
N VAL A 172 10.37 10.09 -7.88
CA VAL A 172 9.12 10.30 -7.15
C VAL A 172 8.92 9.13 -6.21
N LYS A 173 8.96 9.39 -4.91
CA LYS A 173 8.60 8.40 -3.88
C LYS A 173 7.13 8.58 -3.53
N THR A 174 6.39 7.50 -3.41
CA THR A 174 4.97 7.53 -3.04
C THR A 174 4.73 6.79 -1.72
N ALA A 175 3.71 7.22 -0.98
CA ALA A 175 3.20 6.48 0.17
C ALA A 175 1.68 6.56 0.22
N ASP A 176 1.07 5.47 0.68
CA ASP A 176 -0.37 5.38 0.91
C ASP A 176 -0.74 6.06 2.24
N LEU A 177 -1.71 6.97 2.18
CA LEU A 177 -2.23 7.71 3.32
C LEU A 177 -3.34 6.96 4.07
N ARG A 178 -3.72 5.76 3.62
CA ARG A 178 -4.70 4.92 4.31
C ARG A 178 -4.06 4.22 5.51
N LYS A 179 -4.93 3.65 6.34
CA LYS A 179 -4.53 2.76 7.42
C LYS A 179 -3.85 1.52 6.86
N GLN A 180 -2.63 1.26 7.31
CA GLN A 180 -1.80 0.13 6.95
C GLN A 180 -1.57 -0.74 8.18
N GLN A 181 -1.39 -2.05 7.96
CA GLN A 181 -1.09 -3.00 9.01
C GLN A 181 0.38 -3.41 8.93
N LEU A 182 1.10 -3.30 10.05
CA LEU A 182 2.42 -3.88 10.24
C LEU A 182 2.28 -5.10 11.16
N GLU A 183 2.73 -6.26 10.69
CA GLU A 183 2.77 -7.49 11.49
C GLU A 183 4.19 -7.83 11.93
N ILE A 184 4.33 -8.17 13.21
CA ILE A 184 5.56 -8.66 13.82
C ILE A 184 5.33 -10.13 14.14
N THR A 185 5.88 -11.00 13.31
CA THR A 185 5.61 -12.43 13.38
C THR A 185 6.66 -13.16 14.21
N GLY A 186 6.19 -13.95 15.17
CA GLY A 186 6.98 -15.02 15.76
C GLY A 186 8.20 -14.57 16.58
N GLN A 187 8.08 -13.49 17.34
CA GLN A 187 9.17 -13.01 18.19
C GLN A 187 9.33 -13.90 19.43
N GLU A 188 10.50 -14.51 19.58
CA GLU A 188 10.85 -15.28 20.77
C GLU A 188 11.25 -14.34 21.91
N LEU A 189 10.57 -14.46 23.04
CA LEU A 189 10.66 -13.59 24.20
C LEU A 189 10.70 -14.40 25.48
N LEU A 190 11.29 -13.80 26.51
CA LEU A 190 11.29 -14.31 27.87
C LEU A 190 10.50 -13.34 28.74
N THR A 191 9.59 -13.88 29.55
CA THR A 191 8.87 -13.15 30.58
C THR A 191 9.75 -12.91 31.81
N LYS A 192 9.24 -12.14 32.78
CA LYS A 192 9.89 -11.86 34.07
C LYS A 192 10.25 -13.13 34.86
N ASP A 193 9.39 -14.14 34.78
CA ASP A 193 9.55 -15.46 35.39
C ASP A 193 10.34 -16.46 34.54
N LYS A 194 11.03 -15.97 33.49
CA LYS A 194 11.87 -16.74 32.57
C LYS A 194 11.11 -17.79 31.76
N ALA A 195 9.81 -17.56 31.53
CA ALA A 195 9.03 -18.39 30.63
C ALA A 195 9.34 -17.99 29.18
N ALA A 196 9.83 -18.95 28.39
CA ALA A 196 10.05 -18.77 26.96
C ALA A 196 8.72 -18.87 26.22
N LEU A 197 8.44 -17.89 25.36
CA LEU A 197 7.24 -17.85 24.55
C LEU A 197 7.51 -17.17 23.21
N ARG A 198 6.63 -17.39 22.24
CA ARG A 198 6.66 -16.75 20.94
C ARG A 198 5.41 -15.91 20.75
N ILE A 199 5.58 -14.61 20.55
CA ILE A 199 4.47 -13.66 20.34
C ILE A 199 4.44 -13.21 18.89
N SER A 200 3.24 -13.17 18.31
CA SER A 200 2.99 -12.36 17.13
C SER A 200 2.13 -11.15 17.50
N PHE A 201 2.46 -9.99 16.95
CA PHE A 201 1.86 -8.70 17.27
C PHE A 201 1.51 -7.96 15.98
N TYR A 202 0.49 -7.11 16.01
CA TYR A 202 0.17 -6.24 14.89
C TYR A 202 -0.01 -4.79 15.37
N VAL A 203 0.26 -3.85 14.46
CA VAL A 203 -0.04 -2.44 14.66
C VAL A 203 -0.63 -1.84 13.39
N TRP A 204 -1.70 -1.08 13.55
CA TRP A 204 -2.28 -0.23 12.52
C TRP A 204 -1.65 1.14 12.58
N PHE A 205 -1.13 1.62 11.46
CA PHE A 205 -0.51 2.94 11.36
C PHE A 205 -0.98 3.68 10.11
N THR A 206 -0.77 4.99 10.08
CA THR A 206 -1.07 5.86 8.95
C THR A 206 0.04 6.88 8.80
N VAL A 207 0.45 7.14 7.56
CA VAL A 207 1.46 8.17 7.27
C VAL A 207 0.76 9.52 7.22
N VAL A 208 1.05 10.39 8.18
CA VAL A 208 0.44 11.74 8.26
C VAL A 208 1.36 12.79 7.64
N ASP A 209 2.66 12.67 7.90
CA ASP A 209 3.70 13.56 7.34
C ASP A 209 4.73 12.74 6.59
N PHE A 210 4.49 12.59 5.28
CA PHE A 210 5.35 11.79 4.42
C PHE A 210 6.73 12.44 4.18
N VAL A 211 6.80 13.78 4.19
CA VAL A 211 8.07 14.51 4.05
C VAL A 211 8.98 14.12 5.21
N LYS A 212 8.47 14.17 6.43
CA LYS A 212 9.21 13.78 7.62
C LYS A 212 9.58 12.29 7.60
N ALA A 213 8.64 11.43 7.19
CA ALA A 213 8.84 9.99 7.11
C ALA A 213 10.02 9.60 6.21
N ILE A 214 10.19 10.24 5.04
CA ILE A 214 11.28 9.94 4.10
C ILE A 214 12.56 10.71 4.38
N THR A 215 12.46 11.96 4.86
CA THR A 215 13.65 12.82 5.02
C THR A 215 14.43 12.45 6.28
N GLN A 216 13.73 12.10 7.37
CA GLN A 216 14.36 11.77 8.65
C GLN A 216 14.70 10.28 8.76
N ASN A 217 14.05 9.42 7.96
CA ASN A 217 14.24 7.99 8.02
C ASN A 217 14.56 7.44 6.63
N LYS A 218 15.60 6.59 6.55
CA LYS A 218 15.91 5.87 5.31
C LYS A 218 14.77 4.94 4.88
N ASP A 219 14.14 4.30 5.86
CA ASP A 219 13.03 3.35 5.72
C ASP A 219 12.20 3.43 7.00
N TYR A 220 11.06 4.11 6.93
CA TYR A 220 10.23 4.38 8.09
C TYR A 220 9.47 3.13 8.57
N GLU A 221 9.10 2.21 7.67
CA GLU A 221 8.39 0.97 8.01
C GLU A 221 9.31 0.03 8.77
N LYS A 222 10.54 -0.14 8.30
CA LYS A 222 11.54 -0.96 8.99
C LYS A 222 11.91 -0.37 10.35
N GLN A 223 12.02 0.94 10.46
CA GLN A 223 12.26 1.58 11.76
C GLN A 223 11.07 1.41 12.71
N LEU A 224 9.84 1.55 12.23
CA LEU A 224 8.64 1.27 13.01
C LEU A 224 8.59 -0.19 13.48
N TYR A 225 8.95 -1.14 12.62
CA TYR A 225 9.06 -2.55 12.97
C TYR A 225 10.03 -2.78 14.13
N VAL A 226 11.23 -2.21 14.05
CA VAL A 226 12.23 -2.33 15.13
C VAL A 226 11.76 -1.66 16.41
N LEU A 227 11.14 -0.47 16.31
CA LEU A 227 10.61 0.25 17.46
C LEU A 227 9.58 -0.60 18.21
N MET A 228 8.63 -1.18 17.48
CA MET A 228 7.59 -2.03 18.05
C MET A 228 8.14 -3.34 18.60
N GLN A 229 9.11 -3.94 17.91
CA GLN A 229 9.81 -5.15 18.37
C GLN A 229 10.51 -4.94 19.72
N LEU A 230 11.13 -3.77 19.92
CA LEU A 230 11.78 -3.40 21.18
C LEU A 230 10.75 -3.13 22.28
N ALA A 231 9.68 -2.40 21.98
CA ALA A 231 8.62 -2.11 22.95
C ALA A 231 7.89 -3.39 23.41
N LEU A 232 7.66 -4.34 22.50
CA LEU A 232 7.08 -5.64 22.84
C LEU A 232 8.03 -6.44 23.74
N ARG A 233 9.33 -6.42 23.46
CA ARG A 233 10.34 -7.10 24.29
C ARG A 233 10.40 -6.52 25.70
N GLU A 234 10.42 -5.20 25.83
CA GLU A 234 10.45 -4.50 27.12
C GLU A 234 9.22 -4.82 27.97
N SER A 235 8.03 -4.71 27.37
CA SER A 235 6.77 -4.93 28.08
C SER A 235 6.57 -6.40 28.47
N THR A 236 6.97 -7.34 27.59
CA THR A 236 6.91 -8.78 27.89
C THR A 236 7.89 -9.17 29.00
N GLY A 237 9.10 -8.60 29.00
CA GLY A 237 10.10 -8.86 30.04
C GLY A 237 9.73 -8.31 31.42
N ALA A 238 8.85 -7.32 31.49
CA ALA A 238 8.39 -6.73 32.75
C ALA A 238 7.25 -7.52 33.43
N LEU A 239 6.52 -8.36 32.69
CA LEU A 239 5.35 -9.10 33.16
C LEU A 239 5.66 -10.58 33.39
N ALA A 240 4.97 -11.19 34.37
CA ALA A 240 4.95 -12.65 34.52
C ALA A 240 4.06 -13.29 33.44
N LEU A 241 4.26 -14.58 33.14
CA LEU A 241 3.47 -15.29 32.11
C LEU A 241 1.96 -15.19 32.34
N ASP A 242 1.50 -15.44 33.57
CA ASP A 242 0.06 -15.43 33.91
C ASP A 242 -0.55 -14.02 33.81
N GLU A 243 0.21 -12.99 34.19
CA GLU A 243 -0.18 -11.59 34.01
C GLU A 243 -0.28 -11.22 32.53
N LEU A 244 0.65 -11.68 31.70
CA LEU A 244 0.64 -11.43 30.26
C LEU A 244 -0.57 -12.10 29.59
N LEU A 245 -0.87 -13.35 29.96
CA LEU A 245 -2.02 -14.09 29.43
C LEU A 245 -3.36 -13.46 29.85
N SER A 246 -3.46 -12.96 31.08
CA SER A 246 -4.68 -12.29 31.58
C SER A 246 -4.87 -10.87 31.05
N LYS A 247 -3.77 -10.15 30.76
CA LYS A 247 -3.77 -8.74 30.31
C LYS A 247 -3.46 -8.56 28.82
N LYS A 248 -3.73 -9.56 27.99
CA LYS A 248 -3.40 -9.54 26.54
C LYS A 248 -3.90 -8.27 25.82
N GLU A 249 -5.12 -7.84 26.12
CA GLU A 249 -5.74 -6.66 25.47
C GLU A 249 -5.17 -5.33 25.97
N SER A 250 -4.89 -5.21 27.27
CA SER A 250 -4.34 -3.97 27.83
C SER A 250 -2.87 -3.76 27.47
N LEU A 251 -2.11 -4.85 27.31
CA LEU A 251 -0.71 -4.80 26.90
C LEU A 251 -0.51 -4.13 25.53
N GLY A 252 -1.43 -4.35 24.59
CA GLY A 252 -1.41 -3.69 23.29
C GLY A 252 -1.53 -2.16 23.40
N LYS A 253 -2.41 -1.68 24.29
CA LYS A 253 -2.62 -0.24 24.55
C LYS A 253 -1.42 0.40 25.23
N GLU A 254 -0.83 -0.27 26.21
CA GLU A 254 0.36 0.22 26.92
C GLU A 254 1.56 0.38 25.97
N ILE A 255 1.80 -0.62 25.12
CA ILE A 255 2.84 -0.56 24.07
C ILE A 255 2.57 0.58 23.09
N LEU A 256 1.30 0.77 22.69
CA LEU A 256 0.89 1.85 21.80
C LEU A 256 1.23 3.21 22.43
N GLU A 257 0.77 3.47 23.65
CA GLU A 257 0.98 4.73 24.37
C GLU A 257 2.47 5.08 24.53
N GLY A 258 3.31 4.09 24.86
CA GLY A 258 4.76 4.26 24.98
C GLY A 258 5.47 4.54 23.65
N THR A 259 4.88 4.16 22.52
CA THR A 259 5.50 4.30 21.19
C THR A 259 4.95 5.46 20.36
N VAL A 260 3.78 6.03 20.70
CA VAL A 260 3.14 7.14 19.96
C VAL A 260 4.09 8.32 19.74
N ALA A 261 4.80 8.78 20.79
CA ALA A 261 5.67 9.94 20.68
C ALA A 261 6.82 9.73 19.68
N LYS A 262 7.40 8.52 19.68
CA LYS A 262 8.49 8.13 18.77
C LYS A 262 7.98 7.95 17.33
N ALA A 263 6.81 7.34 17.15
CA ALA A 263 6.17 7.21 15.83
C ALA A 263 5.80 8.57 15.22
N LYS A 264 5.27 9.50 16.03
CA LYS A 264 4.96 10.87 15.60
C LYS A 264 6.23 11.65 15.25
N ALA A 265 7.35 11.38 15.93
CA ALA A 265 8.65 11.91 15.53
C ALA A 265 9.05 11.44 14.12
N MET A 266 8.61 10.26 13.69
CA MET A 266 8.84 9.74 12.33
C MET A 266 7.79 10.19 11.30
N GLY A 267 6.76 10.96 11.68
CA GLY A 267 5.67 11.37 10.77
C GLY A 267 4.55 10.34 10.61
N ILE A 268 4.52 9.34 11.50
CA ILE A 268 3.55 8.25 11.51
C ILE A 268 2.59 8.42 12.69
N GLU A 269 1.32 8.16 12.46
CA GLU A 269 0.30 8.04 13.50
C GLU A 269 -0.08 6.57 13.71
N LEU A 270 -0.12 6.14 14.96
CA LEU A 270 -0.50 4.78 15.34
C LEU A 270 -1.96 4.79 15.78
N SER A 271 -2.76 3.90 15.21
CA SER A 271 -4.20 3.80 15.51
C SER A 271 -4.50 2.75 16.58
N GLU A 272 -4.04 1.52 16.38
CA GLU A 272 -4.37 0.39 17.23
C GLU A 272 -3.24 -0.63 17.19
N ALA A 273 -2.97 -1.29 18.31
CA ALA A 273 -1.96 -2.32 18.41
C ALA A 273 -2.44 -3.46 19.31
N GLY A 274 -2.05 -4.69 18.99
CA GLY A 274 -2.51 -5.85 19.75
C GLY A 274 -1.71 -7.12 19.49
N ILE A 275 -1.75 -8.03 20.47
CA ILE A 275 -1.17 -9.36 20.34
C ILE A 275 -2.12 -10.21 19.51
N ARG A 276 -1.61 -10.77 18.41
CA ARG A 276 -2.36 -11.73 17.59
C ARG A 276 -2.37 -13.09 18.28
N ASP A 277 -1.20 -13.67 18.49
CA ASP A 277 -1.01 -15.01 19.04
C ASP A 277 0.15 -15.07 20.02
N VAL A 278 0.01 -15.94 21.03
CA VAL A 278 1.06 -16.31 21.98
C VAL A 278 1.19 -17.82 21.92
N ILE A 279 2.38 -18.29 21.56
CA ILE A 279 2.71 -19.70 21.41
C ILE A 279 3.71 -20.06 22.50
N LEU A 280 3.34 -21.02 23.34
CA LEU A 280 4.21 -21.57 24.37
C LEU A 280 4.88 -22.84 23.84
N PRO A 281 6.15 -23.12 24.20
CA PRO A 281 6.78 -24.42 23.98
C PRO A 281 5.95 -25.56 24.58
N GLY A 282 5.98 -26.75 23.97
CA GLY A 282 5.18 -27.91 24.37
C GLY A 282 5.35 -28.25 25.86
N ASP A 283 6.59 -28.37 26.31
CA ASP A 283 6.93 -28.74 27.69
C ASP A 283 6.30 -27.79 28.73
N MET A 284 6.27 -26.49 28.44
CA MET A 284 5.71 -25.48 29.34
C MET A 284 4.18 -25.54 29.38
N LYS A 285 3.54 -25.75 28.23
CA LYS A 285 2.09 -25.92 28.15
C LYS A 285 1.64 -27.13 28.97
N ASP A 286 2.40 -28.22 28.94
CA ASP A 286 2.08 -29.43 29.68
C ASP A 286 2.21 -29.21 31.20
N ILE A 287 3.29 -28.56 31.65
CA ILE A 287 3.48 -28.20 33.07
C ILE A 287 2.35 -27.28 33.54
N MET A 288 2.00 -26.25 32.77
CA MET A 288 0.96 -25.30 33.14
C MET A 288 -0.42 -25.98 33.23
N ASN A 289 -0.73 -26.89 32.30
CA ASN A 289 -1.95 -27.69 32.38
C ASN A 289 -1.99 -28.56 33.64
N GLN A 290 -0.87 -29.19 34.01
CA GLN A 290 -0.79 -29.99 35.23
C GLN A 290 -1.00 -29.14 36.49
N VAL A 291 -0.36 -27.96 36.57
CA VAL A 291 -0.51 -27.02 37.68
C VAL A 291 -1.96 -26.54 37.78
N LEU A 292 -2.57 -26.13 36.67
CA LEU A 292 -3.96 -25.68 36.63
C LEU A 292 -4.94 -26.77 37.07
N VAL A 293 -4.74 -28.01 36.62
CA VAL A 293 -5.57 -29.16 37.04
C VAL A 293 -5.41 -29.41 38.54
N ALA A 294 -4.19 -29.33 39.07
CA ALA A 294 -3.93 -29.50 40.50
C ALA A 294 -4.60 -28.39 41.35
N GLU A 295 -4.50 -27.13 40.93
CA GLU A 295 -5.14 -25.99 41.59
C GLU A 295 -6.67 -26.11 41.57
N LYS A 296 -7.27 -26.42 40.41
CA LYS A 296 -8.72 -26.62 40.30
C LYS A 296 -9.20 -27.77 41.16
N LYS A 297 -8.44 -28.87 41.24
CA LYS A 297 -8.74 -30.01 42.12
C LYS A 297 -8.64 -29.62 43.60
N ALA A 298 -7.61 -28.85 43.98
CA ALA A 298 -7.46 -28.35 45.34
C ALA A 298 -8.60 -27.39 45.73
N GLN A 299 -8.98 -26.49 44.82
CA GLN A 299 -10.09 -25.56 45.00
C GLN A 299 -11.42 -26.31 45.16
N ALA A 300 -11.71 -27.28 44.28
CA ALA A 300 -12.90 -28.13 44.38
C ALA A 300 -12.96 -28.88 45.71
N ASN A 301 -11.85 -29.50 46.13
CA ASN A 301 -11.77 -30.20 47.42
C ASN A 301 -11.97 -29.28 48.62
N SER A 302 -11.51 -28.02 48.53
CA SER A 302 -11.71 -27.02 49.59
C SER A 302 -13.17 -26.60 49.69
N ILE A 303 -13.82 -26.35 48.55
CA ILE A 303 -15.25 -26.03 48.47
C ILE A 303 -16.07 -27.19 49.01
N MET A 304 -15.83 -28.42 48.54
CA MET A 304 -16.52 -29.62 49.00
C MET A 304 -16.40 -29.81 50.51
N ARG A 305 -15.18 -29.71 51.08
CA ARG A 305 -15.01 -29.82 52.55
C ARG A 305 -15.71 -28.70 53.31
N ARG A 306 -15.75 -27.49 52.76
CA ARG A 306 -16.45 -26.36 53.36
C ARG A 306 -17.96 -26.56 53.32
N GLU A 307 -18.49 -27.08 52.22
CA GLU A 307 -19.91 -27.43 52.06
C GLU A 307 -20.30 -28.60 52.98
N GLU A 308 -19.48 -29.65 53.08
CA GLU A 308 -19.68 -30.76 54.02
C GLU A 308 -19.72 -30.24 55.46
N THR A 309 -18.76 -29.41 55.87
CA THR A 309 -18.72 -28.85 57.23
C THR A 309 -19.94 -27.96 57.50
N ALA A 310 -20.34 -27.13 56.53
CA ALA A 310 -21.53 -26.28 56.65
C ALA A 310 -22.81 -27.13 56.77
N SER A 311 -22.93 -28.18 55.95
CA SER A 311 -24.02 -29.15 55.99
C SER A 311 -24.07 -29.88 57.33
N THR A 312 -22.95 -30.43 57.82
CA THR A 312 -22.88 -31.11 59.12
C THR A 312 -23.22 -30.17 60.28
N ARG A 313 -22.76 -28.92 60.26
CA ARG A 313 -23.14 -27.92 61.27
C ARG A 313 -24.62 -27.59 61.24
N SER A 314 -25.20 -27.43 60.04
CA SER A 314 -26.64 -27.21 59.87
C SER A 314 -27.45 -28.40 60.39
N LEU A 315 -27.04 -29.63 60.08
CA LEU A 315 -27.65 -30.86 60.57
C LEU A 315 -27.55 -30.97 62.10
N LEU A 316 -26.39 -30.66 62.69
CA LEU A 316 -26.21 -30.67 64.15
C LEU A 316 -27.11 -29.65 64.84
N ASN A 317 -27.20 -28.43 64.30
CA ASN A 317 -28.10 -27.40 64.84
C ASN A 317 -29.57 -27.82 64.74
N THR A 318 -29.94 -28.45 63.61
CA THR A 318 -31.28 -28.99 63.41
C THR A 318 -31.57 -30.12 64.42
N ALA A 319 -30.61 -31.04 64.63
CA ALA A 319 -30.74 -32.12 65.59
C ALA A 319 -30.93 -31.61 67.03
N LYS A 320 -30.15 -30.61 67.45
CA LYS A 320 -30.31 -29.97 68.78
C LYS A 320 -31.69 -29.31 68.95
N LEU A 321 -32.13 -28.55 67.94
CA LEU A 321 -33.47 -27.94 67.96
C LEU A 321 -34.60 -28.98 68.01
N MET A 322 -34.40 -30.15 67.39
CA MET A 322 -35.34 -31.26 67.43
C MET A 322 -35.34 -32.01 68.78
N GLU A 323 -34.17 -32.13 69.43
CA GLU A 323 -34.05 -32.69 70.79
C GLU A 323 -34.74 -31.81 71.83
N ASP A 324 -34.57 -30.48 71.73
CA ASP A 324 -35.15 -29.51 72.66
C ASP A 324 -36.66 -29.27 72.43
N ASN A 325 -37.21 -29.64 71.26
CA ASN A 325 -38.61 -29.39 70.89
C ASN A 325 -39.31 -30.61 70.26
N ALA A 326 -40.07 -31.34 71.07
CA ALA A 326 -40.81 -32.53 70.65
C ALA A 326 -41.85 -32.28 69.53
N MET A 327 -42.46 -31.08 69.48
CA MET A 327 -43.40 -30.73 68.40
C MET A 327 -42.68 -30.53 67.06
N LEU A 328 -41.48 -29.95 67.08
CA LEU A 328 -40.64 -29.79 65.88
C LEU A 328 -40.19 -31.14 65.33
N PHE A 329 -39.83 -32.08 66.22
CA PHE A 329 -39.50 -33.46 65.83
C PHE A 329 -40.69 -34.14 65.12
N LYS A 330 -41.90 -34.05 65.69
CA LYS A 330 -43.11 -34.65 65.10
C LYS A 330 -43.46 -34.03 63.75
N LEU A 331 -43.35 -32.71 63.61
CA LEU A 331 -43.55 -32.02 62.33
C LEU A 331 -42.55 -32.49 61.26
N LYS A 332 -41.27 -32.64 61.62
CA LYS A 332 -40.26 -33.19 60.71
C LYS A 332 -40.52 -34.64 60.33
N GLU A 333 -40.95 -35.47 61.27
CA GLU A 333 -41.36 -36.85 61.02
C GLU A 333 -42.50 -36.89 59.98
N MET A 334 -43.51 -36.03 60.13
CA MET A 334 -44.61 -35.90 59.16
C MET A 334 -44.15 -35.39 57.79
N GLU A 335 -43.20 -34.45 57.71
CA GLU A 335 -42.60 -34.00 56.45
C GLU A 335 -41.86 -35.14 55.72
N TYR A 336 -41.16 -36.02 56.45
CA TYR A 336 -40.54 -37.21 55.87
C TYR A 336 -41.59 -38.22 55.40
N VAL A 337 -42.66 -38.43 56.16
CA VAL A 337 -43.79 -39.27 55.74
C VAL A 337 -44.44 -38.73 54.47
N GLU A 338 -44.60 -37.41 54.35
CA GLU A 338 -45.09 -36.74 53.14
C GLU A 338 -44.17 -36.98 51.93
N LYS A 339 -42.85 -36.79 52.08
CA LYS A 339 -41.87 -37.08 51.02
C LYS A 339 -41.83 -38.55 50.61
N ILE A 340 -42.03 -39.47 51.57
CA ILE A 340 -42.13 -40.90 51.29
C ILE A 340 -43.42 -41.20 50.51
N ALA A 341 -44.55 -40.64 50.94
CA ALA A 341 -45.83 -40.77 50.23
C ALA A 341 -45.77 -40.21 48.81
N GLU A 342 -45.07 -39.08 48.61
CA GLU A 342 -44.84 -38.47 47.30
C GLU A 342 -44.02 -39.38 46.37
N LYS A 343 -42.98 -40.06 46.88
CA LYS A 343 -42.19 -41.06 46.13
C LYS A 343 -42.95 -42.37 45.85
N ILE A 344 -43.89 -42.75 46.72
CA ILE A 344 -44.70 -43.98 46.56
C ILE A 344 -45.78 -43.81 45.49
N ASN A 345 -46.19 -42.58 45.17
CA ASN A 345 -47.21 -42.28 44.16
C ASN A 345 -46.82 -42.68 42.71
N THR A 346 -45.61 -43.21 42.50
CA THR A 346 -45.11 -43.77 41.22
C THR A 346 -44.88 -45.29 41.22
N ILE A 347 -45.43 -46.05 42.19
CA ILE A 347 -45.47 -47.52 42.06
C ILE A 347 -46.72 -47.91 41.27
N SER A 348 -46.57 -48.02 39.94
CA SER A 348 -47.60 -48.63 39.09
C SER A 348 -47.71 -50.12 39.42
N VAL A 349 -48.81 -50.51 40.06
CA VAL A 349 -49.12 -51.91 40.36
C VAL A 349 -49.59 -52.59 39.08
N SER A 350 -48.67 -53.24 38.37
CA SER A 350 -48.98 -54.32 37.43
C SER A 350 -48.42 -55.63 37.99
N GLY A 351 -49.20 -56.35 38.78
CA GLY A 351 -48.84 -57.71 39.21
C GLY A 351 -49.29 -58.09 40.63
N SER A 352 -50.40 -58.84 40.70
CA SER A 352 -50.75 -59.86 41.71
C SER A 352 -50.30 -59.65 43.18
N GLY A 353 -51.14 -59.00 43.98
CA GLY A 353 -51.71 -59.50 45.25
C GLY A 353 -50.82 -59.82 46.46
N GLN A 354 -49.51 -60.05 46.35
CA GLN A 354 -48.68 -60.53 47.46
C GLN A 354 -48.02 -59.44 48.30
N LEU A 355 -47.97 -58.19 47.82
CA LEU A 355 -47.30 -57.07 48.53
C LEU A 355 -48.19 -56.41 49.60
N VAL A 356 -49.51 -56.48 49.45
CA VAL A 356 -50.47 -55.88 50.42
C VAL A 356 -50.44 -56.63 51.76
N ASP A 357 -50.21 -57.95 51.73
CA ASP A 357 -50.09 -58.75 52.95
C ASP A 357 -48.76 -58.50 53.69
N GLN A 358 -47.68 -58.17 52.98
CA GLN A 358 -46.41 -57.78 53.60
C GLN A 358 -46.47 -56.38 54.24
N LEU A 359 -47.20 -55.44 53.64
CA LEU A 359 -47.40 -54.11 54.21
C LEU A 359 -48.23 -54.14 55.50
N LYS A 360 -49.22 -55.04 55.61
CA LYS A 360 -49.98 -55.22 56.86
C LYS A 360 -49.11 -55.73 58.03
N GLN A 361 -48.05 -56.49 57.76
CA GLN A 361 -47.15 -56.97 58.82
C GLN A 361 -46.23 -55.88 59.39
N ILE A 362 -45.96 -54.80 58.64
CA ILE A 362 -45.10 -53.70 59.11
C ILE A 362 -45.88 -52.73 60.02
N PHE A 363 -47.20 -52.62 59.83
CA PHE A 363 -48.05 -51.69 60.59
C PHE A 363 -48.81 -52.33 61.78
N VAL A 364 -48.67 -53.63 62.01
CA VAL A 364 -49.24 -54.30 63.20
C VAL A 364 -48.13 -54.89 64.06
N LYS A 365 -47.60 -54.05 64.96
CA LYS A 365 -47.21 -54.47 66.31
C LYS A 365 -47.29 -53.29 67.28
#